data_AF-A0A5R8KDE9-F1
#
_entry.id   AF-A0A5R8KDE9-F1
#
_cell.length_a   1.000
_cell.length_b   1.000
_cell.length_c   1.000
_cell.angle_alpha   90.00
_cell.angle_beta   90.00
_cell.angle_gamma   90.00
#
_symmetry.space_group_name_H-M   'P 1'
#
loop_
_entity.id
_entity.type
_entity.pdbx_description
1 polymer ?
#
loop_
_entity_poly.entity_id
_entity_poly.type
_entity_poly.pdbx_seq_one_letter_code
_entity_poly.pdbx_strand_id
1 'polypeptide(L)'
;MLPVLAVLLLSNCSSGHTGIASKSKPKGNYQYQFVYGRSVILRGRVAVAPQSAPDAVKRAVAAGNRLQGKPYIYGGGHRNLENAPGYDCSSTTSYMLNHAGLMTGTTTSGSFMTYGKPGPGKWITIYAKRGHVFSTIGGLRLDTGYGGGDGPRWHTSPRPAKGFVMRHPPGL
;
A
#
# COMPACT_ATOMS: atom_id res chain seq x y z
N MET A 1 -56.67 -37.55 11.93
CA MET A 1 -55.81 -36.71 11.06
C MET A 1 -54.98 -35.82 11.97
N LEU A 2 -53.65 -36.03 11.98
CA LEU A 2 -52.70 -35.48 12.96
C LEU A 2 -52.47 -33.96 12.78
N PRO A 3 -52.16 -33.21 13.87
CA PRO A 3 -51.73 -31.83 13.79
C PRO A 3 -50.22 -31.76 13.48
N VAL A 4 -49.82 -30.90 12.54
CA VAL A 4 -48.40 -30.64 12.23
C VAL A 4 -47.90 -29.50 13.11
N LEU A 5 -47.01 -29.86 14.04
CA LEU A 5 -46.30 -28.97 14.95
C LEU A 5 -45.15 -28.29 14.21
N ALA A 6 -45.21 -26.95 14.05
CA ALA A 6 -44.11 -26.17 13.48
C ALA A 6 -43.04 -25.93 14.55
N VAL A 7 -41.87 -26.55 14.39
CA VAL A 7 -40.69 -26.36 15.24
C VAL A 7 -39.93 -25.12 14.77
N LEU A 8 -39.97 -24.05 15.55
CA LEU A 8 -39.09 -22.88 15.42
C LEU A 8 -37.71 -23.22 16.02
N LEU A 9 -36.72 -23.49 15.16
CA LEU A 9 -35.32 -23.58 15.56
C LEU A 9 -34.75 -22.16 15.72
N LEU A 10 -34.58 -21.74 16.98
CA LEU A 10 -33.77 -20.57 17.34
C LEU A 10 -32.29 -20.92 17.10
N SER A 11 -31.70 -20.35 16.06
CA SER A 11 -30.28 -20.50 15.77
C SER A 11 -29.45 -19.62 16.72
N ASN A 12 -28.79 -20.26 17.68
CA ASN A 12 -27.80 -19.64 18.57
C ASN A 12 -26.62 -19.08 17.76
N CYS A 13 -26.47 -17.76 17.71
CA CYS A 13 -25.28 -17.12 17.15
C CYS A 13 -24.27 -16.87 18.27
N SER A 14 -23.48 -17.89 18.58
CA SER A 14 -22.31 -17.79 19.46
C SER A 14 -21.08 -18.10 18.63
N SER A 15 -20.28 -17.10 18.31
CA SER A 15 -18.88 -17.30 17.88
C SER A 15 -18.08 -16.04 18.13
N GLY A 16 -17.48 -15.98 19.32
CA GLY A 16 -16.43 -15.03 19.64
C GLY A 16 -15.23 -15.21 18.70
N HIS A 17 -14.56 -14.10 18.41
CA HIS A 17 -13.22 -14.10 17.83
C HIS A 17 -12.36 -13.10 18.59
N THR A 18 -11.76 -13.56 19.68
CA THR A 18 -10.51 -12.98 20.22
C THR A 18 -9.37 -13.39 19.28
N GLY A 19 -9.17 -12.61 18.22
CA GLY A 19 -8.08 -12.80 17.27
C GLY A 19 -6.85 -11.98 17.66
N ILE A 20 -5.87 -12.61 18.29
CA ILE A 20 -4.49 -12.10 18.40
C ILE A 20 -3.99 -11.79 16.98
N ALA A 21 -3.57 -10.55 16.73
CA ALA A 21 -3.10 -10.06 15.44
C ALA A 21 -1.94 -10.92 14.92
N SER A 22 -2.27 -11.91 14.09
CA SER A 22 -1.28 -12.80 13.49
C SER A 22 -0.42 -12.02 12.51
N LYS A 23 0.90 -12.22 12.60
CA LYS A 23 1.95 -11.41 11.96
C LYS A 23 1.63 -11.12 10.47
N SER A 24 1.57 -9.83 10.17
CA SER A 24 1.27 -9.08 8.92
C SER A 24 1.96 -9.49 7.59
N LYS A 25 2.24 -10.77 7.33
CA LYS A 25 2.78 -11.23 6.05
C LYS A 25 1.66 -11.40 5.02
N PRO A 26 1.84 -10.93 3.78
CA PRO A 26 0.86 -11.13 2.72
C PRO A 26 0.85 -12.60 2.28
N LYS A 27 -0.36 -13.14 2.10
CA LYS A 27 -0.57 -14.50 1.59
C LYS A 27 -0.56 -14.46 0.06
N GLY A 28 0.63 -14.56 -0.54
CA GLY A 28 0.79 -14.68 -2.00
C GLY A 28 1.15 -13.38 -2.73
N ASN A 29 0.66 -13.23 -3.96
CA ASN A 29 0.93 -12.07 -4.81
C ASN A 29 -0.04 -10.94 -4.47
N TYR A 30 0.45 -9.71 -4.38
CA TYR A 30 -0.40 -8.53 -4.43
C TYR A 30 -1.04 -8.42 -5.82
N GLN A 31 -2.34 -8.15 -5.86
CA GLN A 31 -3.09 -7.91 -7.08
C GLN A 31 -3.93 -6.66 -6.91
N TYR A 32 -3.93 -5.81 -7.94
CA TYR A 32 -4.84 -4.68 -7.97
C TYR A 32 -6.27 -5.19 -8.17
N GLN A 33 -7.17 -4.80 -7.26
CA GLN A 33 -8.60 -5.07 -7.35
C GLN A 33 -9.33 -3.74 -7.28
N PHE A 34 -10.11 -3.45 -8.32
CA PHE A 34 -10.89 -2.22 -8.35
C PHE A 34 -12.06 -2.31 -7.37
N VAL A 35 -12.20 -1.28 -6.54
CA VAL A 35 -13.28 -1.10 -5.58
C VAL A 35 -13.82 0.30 -5.77
N TYR A 36 -15.11 0.38 -6.10
CA TYR A 36 -15.79 1.66 -6.34
C TYR A 36 -15.69 2.58 -5.11
N GLY A 37 -15.43 3.86 -5.35
CA GLY A 37 -15.26 4.87 -4.28
C GLY A 37 -14.03 4.68 -3.39
N ARG A 38 -13.11 3.77 -3.73
CA ARG A 38 -11.93 3.44 -2.90
C ARG A 38 -10.64 3.35 -3.71
N SER A 39 -10.72 2.82 -4.92
CA SER A 39 -9.52 2.57 -5.71
C SER A 39 -8.99 3.83 -6.39
N VAL A 40 -7.66 3.97 -6.36
CA VAL A 40 -6.94 4.91 -7.22
C VAL A 40 -6.88 4.30 -8.63
N ILE A 41 -7.32 5.05 -9.63
CA ILE A 41 -7.36 4.57 -11.02
C ILE A 41 -6.15 5.12 -11.77
N LEU A 42 -5.50 4.28 -12.57
CA LEU A 42 -4.42 4.70 -13.45
C LEU A 42 -4.97 5.02 -14.85
N ARG A 43 -4.71 6.23 -15.35
CA ARG A 43 -5.00 6.68 -16.71
C ARG A 43 -3.69 7.02 -17.41
N GLY A 44 -3.22 6.11 -18.28
CA GLY A 44 -1.88 6.22 -18.85
C GLY A 44 -0.82 6.16 -17.73
N ARG A 45 -0.09 7.26 -17.52
CA ARG A 45 0.90 7.38 -16.43
C ARG A 45 0.39 8.17 -15.22
N VAL A 46 -0.85 8.63 -15.23
CA VAL A 46 -1.40 9.49 -14.18
C VAL A 46 -2.38 8.72 -13.32
N ALA A 47 -2.11 8.64 -12.02
CA ALA A 47 -3.01 8.07 -11.04
C ALA A 47 -3.99 9.13 -10.51
N VAL A 48 -5.25 8.74 -10.35
CA VAL A 48 -6.34 9.61 -9.91
C VAL A 48 -6.98 9.00 -8.67
N ALA A 49 -6.92 9.72 -7.55
CA ALA A 49 -7.57 9.32 -6.31
C ALA A 49 -9.08 9.56 -6.38
N PRO A 50 -9.91 8.72 -5.74
CA PRO A 50 -11.35 8.97 -5.65
C PRO A 50 -11.62 10.19 -4.76
N GLN A 51 -12.75 10.86 -4.98
CA GLN A 51 -13.12 12.07 -4.22
C GLN A 51 -13.23 11.82 -2.71
N SER A 52 -13.71 10.63 -2.33
CA SER A 52 -13.82 10.12 -0.96
C SER A 52 -12.48 9.85 -0.26
N ALA A 53 -11.35 9.90 -0.99
CA ALA A 53 -10.05 9.67 -0.39
C ALA A 53 -9.69 10.77 0.62
N PRO A 54 -9.11 10.42 1.79
CA PRO A 54 -8.53 11.40 2.69
C PRO A 54 -7.46 12.25 2.00
N ASP A 55 -7.26 13.49 2.44
CA ASP A 55 -6.33 14.41 1.78
C ASP A 55 -4.88 13.91 1.76
N ALA A 56 -4.46 13.20 2.81
CA ALA A 56 -3.15 12.55 2.83
C ALA A 56 -2.98 11.53 1.69
N VAL A 57 -4.04 10.81 1.33
CA VAL A 57 -4.05 9.84 0.22
C VAL A 57 -3.99 10.57 -1.11
N LYS A 58 -4.77 11.63 -1.28
CA LYS A 58 -4.73 12.48 -2.49
C LYS A 58 -3.32 13.05 -2.70
N ARG A 59 -2.67 13.53 -1.63
CA ARG A 59 -1.29 14.01 -1.66
C ARG A 59 -0.29 12.90 -1.98
N ALA A 60 -0.46 11.70 -1.43
CA ALA A 60 0.37 10.53 -1.75
C ALA A 60 0.30 10.16 -3.24
N VAL A 61 -0.91 10.17 -3.82
CA VAL A 61 -1.13 9.93 -5.26
C VAL A 61 -0.46 11.03 -6.09
N ALA A 62 -0.66 12.30 -5.73
CA ALA A 62 0.00 13.42 -6.41
C ALA A 62 1.54 13.31 -6.35
N ALA A 63 2.09 12.87 -5.22
CA ALA A 63 3.51 12.63 -5.07
C ALA A 63 4.01 11.49 -5.97
N GLY A 64 3.32 10.36 -6.01
CA GLY A 64 3.68 9.26 -6.91
C GLY A 64 3.56 9.65 -8.39
N ASN A 65 2.62 10.53 -8.76
CA ASN A 65 2.53 11.10 -10.11
C ASN A 65 3.77 11.91 -10.49
N ARG A 66 4.32 12.73 -9.58
CA ARG A 66 5.54 13.52 -9.84
C ARG A 66 6.78 12.66 -10.08
N LEU A 67 6.81 11.45 -9.55
CA LEU A 67 7.91 10.52 -9.73
C LEU A 67 7.84 9.72 -11.05
N GLN A 68 6.72 9.75 -11.77
CA GLN A 68 6.57 8.98 -13.00
C GLN A 68 7.58 9.43 -14.05
N GLY A 69 8.39 8.49 -14.53
CA GLY A 69 9.44 8.76 -15.51
C GLY A 69 10.80 9.12 -14.92
N LYS A 70 10.93 9.26 -13.59
CA LYS A 70 12.24 9.39 -12.95
C LYS A 70 13.00 8.07 -13.01
N PRO A 71 14.34 8.10 -13.21
CA PRO A 71 15.15 6.89 -13.26
C PRO A 71 15.31 6.25 -11.88
N TYR A 72 15.60 4.95 -11.87
CA TYR A 72 16.12 4.28 -10.68
C TYR A 72 17.58 4.63 -10.47
N ILE A 73 17.94 5.10 -9.28
CA ILE A 73 19.33 5.29 -8.86
C ILE A 73 19.46 4.72 -7.46
N TYR A 74 20.35 3.74 -7.28
CA TYR A 74 20.61 3.16 -5.95
C TYR A 74 21.09 4.24 -4.97
N GLY A 75 20.40 4.41 -3.84
CA GLY A 75 20.66 5.50 -2.89
C GLY A 75 20.17 6.88 -3.36
N GLY A 76 19.58 6.99 -4.55
CA GLY A 76 18.97 8.21 -5.07
C GLY A 76 17.87 8.73 -4.14
N GLY A 77 17.65 10.04 -4.09
CA GLY A 77 16.61 10.65 -3.25
C GLY A 77 16.89 10.68 -1.73
N HIS A 78 17.87 9.93 -1.22
CA HIS A 78 18.11 9.86 0.22
C HIS A 78 18.67 11.15 0.85
N ARG A 79 19.56 11.86 0.13
CA ARG A 79 20.16 13.12 0.60
C ARG A 79 19.31 14.36 0.31
N ASN A 80 18.53 14.32 -0.77
CA ASN A 80 17.65 15.41 -1.17
C ASN A 80 16.43 14.82 -1.89
N LEU A 81 15.27 14.83 -1.23
CA LEU A 81 14.04 14.29 -1.80
C LEU A 81 13.49 15.15 -2.93
N GLU A 82 13.67 16.47 -2.89
CA GLU A 82 12.99 17.39 -3.81
C GLU A 82 13.66 17.44 -5.17
N ASN A 83 15.00 17.42 -5.21
CA ASN A 83 15.78 17.66 -6.42
C ASN A 83 16.76 16.53 -6.75
N ALA A 84 16.35 15.27 -6.56
CA ALA A 84 17.17 14.13 -6.94
C ALA A 84 17.07 13.82 -8.44
N PRO A 85 18.19 13.39 -9.07
CA PRO A 85 18.16 12.93 -10.47
C PRO A 85 17.40 11.62 -10.66
N GLY A 86 17.22 10.83 -9.59
CA GLY A 86 16.52 9.55 -9.58
C GLY A 86 16.30 9.04 -8.16
N TYR A 87 15.48 8.00 -8.03
CA TYR A 87 15.00 7.50 -6.74
C TYR A 87 15.10 5.98 -6.69
N ASP A 88 15.57 5.46 -5.56
CA ASP A 88 15.50 4.03 -5.27
C ASP A 88 14.15 3.64 -4.65
N CYS A 89 13.99 2.36 -4.31
CA CYS A 89 12.76 1.83 -3.75
C CYS A 89 12.34 2.55 -2.45
N SER A 90 13.30 2.81 -1.56
CA SER A 90 13.01 3.36 -0.24
C SER A 90 12.81 4.87 -0.25
N SER A 91 13.62 5.61 -0.99
CA SER A 91 13.41 7.04 -1.23
C SER A 91 12.11 7.32 -1.98
N THR A 92 11.65 6.42 -2.86
CA THR A 92 10.33 6.51 -3.50
C THR A 92 9.19 6.46 -2.49
N THR A 93 9.21 5.46 -1.59
CA THR A 93 8.23 5.36 -0.51
C THR A 93 8.36 6.55 0.45
N SER A 94 9.58 6.98 0.80
CA SER A 94 9.80 8.16 1.63
C SER A 94 9.25 9.44 0.98
N TYR A 95 9.51 9.69 -0.30
CA TYR A 95 9.01 10.86 -1.04
C TYR A 95 7.48 10.93 -0.96
N MET A 96 6.82 9.82 -1.28
CA MET A 96 5.37 9.69 -1.23
C MET A 96 4.80 9.96 0.17
N LEU A 97 5.42 9.42 1.23
CA LEU A 97 4.98 9.66 2.61
C LEU A 97 5.27 11.09 3.10
N ASN A 98 6.40 11.69 2.72
CA ASN A 98 6.74 13.07 3.09
C ASN A 98 5.71 14.05 2.53
N HIS A 99 5.45 13.98 1.22
CA HIS A 99 4.47 14.86 0.60
C HIS A 99 3.03 14.55 1.02
N ALA A 100 2.75 13.36 1.53
CA ALA A 100 1.47 13.05 2.16
C ALA A 100 1.33 13.66 3.58
N GLY A 101 2.43 14.09 4.20
CA GLY A 101 2.47 14.54 5.60
C GLY A 101 2.46 13.38 6.60
N LEU A 102 2.98 12.21 6.20
CA LEU A 102 2.93 10.95 6.97
C LEU A 102 4.31 10.51 7.49
N MET A 103 5.36 11.22 7.11
CA MET A 103 6.74 10.97 7.51
C MET A 103 7.58 12.24 7.25
N THR A 104 8.72 12.36 7.92
CA THR A 104 9.76 13.34 7.60
C THR A 104 11.07 12.62 7.26
N GLY A 105 11.78 13.08 6.23
CA GLY A 105 13.10 12.56 5.84
C GLY A 105 13.06 11.25 5.04
N THR A 106 14.18 10.55 4.96
CA THR A 106 14.29 9.27 4.25
C THR A 106 14.73 8.14 5.16
N THR A 107 14.41 6.90 4.80
CA THR A 107 14.84 5.73 5.56
C THR A 107 15.02 4.53 4.64
N THR A 108 15.66 3.47 5.10
CA THR A 108 15.95 2.28 4.28
C THR A 108 14.74 1.35 4.15
N SER A 109 14.77 0.43 3.17
CA SER A 109 13.74 -0.61 3.02
C SER A 109 13.61 -1.50 4.26
N GLY A 110 14.72 -1.76 4.97
CA GLY A 110 14.72 -2.54 6.20
C GLY A 110 14.05 -1.80 7.35
N SER A 111 14.33 -0.50 7.48
CA SER A 111 13.71 0.36 8.49
C SER A 111 12.19 0.51 8.28
N PHE A 112 11.71 0.47 7.04
CA PHE A 112 10.27 0.44 6.76
C PHE A 112 9.54 -0.77 7.33
N MET A 113 10.23 -1.87 7.68
CA MET A 113 9.60 -3.04 8.27
C MET A 113 8.98 -2.77 9.66
N THR A 114 9.37 -1.68 10.31
CA THR A 114 8.85 -1.24 11.62
C THR A 114 8.07 0.08 11.57
N TYR A 115 7.94 0.71 10.40
CA TYR A 115 7.22 1.97 10.23
C TYR A 115 5.73 1.84 10.59
N GLY A 116 5.12 2.85 11.21
CA GLY A 116 3.67 2.91 11.45
C GLY A 116 3.13 1.72 12.23
N LYS A 117 1.97 1.17 11.81
CA LYS A 117 1.33 -0.01 12.44
C LYS A 117 1.48 -1.28 11.59
N PRO A 118 1.52 -2.47 12.21
CA PRO A 118 1.56 -3.75 11.49
C PRO A 118 0.25 -4.02 10.75
N GLY A 119 0.34 -4.65 9.58
CA GLY A 119 -0.81 -5.10 8.79
C GLY A 119 -1.10 -4.21 7.58
N PRO A 120 -2.07 -4.63 6.75
CA PRO A 120 -2.55 -3.81 5.64
C PRO A 120 -3.20 -2.53 6.18
N GLY A 121 -2.96 -1.42 5.49
CA GLY A 121 -3.66 -0.17 5.74
C GLY A 121 -4.99 -0.13 5.03
N LYS A 122 -5.84 0.81 5.45
CA LYS A 122 -7.09 1.11 4.74
C LYS A 122 -6.75 1.63 3.34
N TRP A 123 -6.02 2.72 3.22
CA TRP A 123 -5.67 3.37 1.97
C TRP A 123 -4.23 3.11 1.55
N ILE A 124 -3.29 3.11 2.49
CA ILE A 124 -1.86 2.99 2.18
C ILE A 124 -1.29 1.76 2.85
N THR A 125 -0.79 0.81 2.05
CA THR A 125 -0.01 -0.32 2.58
C THR A 125 1.41 -0.26 2.05
N ILE A 126 2.38 -0.33 2.94
CA ILE A 126 3.80 -0.43 2.65
C ILE A 126 4.19 -1.90 2.78
N TYR A 127 4.75 -2.44 1.71
CA TYR A 127 5.30 -3.80 1.69
C TYR A 127 6.80 -3.67 1.83
N ALA A 128 7.34 -4.04 2.99
CA ALA A 128 8.76 -3.86 3.30
C ALA A 128 9.47 -5.20 3.55
N LYS A 129 10.71 -5.29 3.08
CA LYS A 129 11.69 -6.30 3.49
C LYS A 129 13.11 -5.74 3.37
N ARG A 130 14.08 -6.49 3.88
CA ARG A 130 15.50 -6.20 3.60
C ARG A 130 15.74 -6.27 2.09
N GLY A 131 16.21 -5.17 1.50
CA GLY A 131 16.55 -5.05 0.09
C GLY A 131 15.43 -4.59 -0.86
N HIS A 132 14.17 -4.46 -0.43
CA HIS A 132 13.13 -3.84 -1.26
C HIS A 132 11.95 -3.31 -0.44
N VAL A 133 11.35 -2.22 -0.91
CA VAL A 133 10.07 -1.70 -0.41
C VAL A 133 9.23 -1.19 -1.57
N PHE A 134 7.92 -1.38 -1.49
CA PHE A 134 6.96 -0.75 -2.39
C PHE A 134 5.69 -0.38 -1.62
N SER A 135 4.78 0.34 -2.25
CA SER A 135 3.55 0.77 -1.59
C SER A 135 2.32 0.62 -2.48
N THR A 136 1.17 0.44 -1.87
CA THR A 136 -0.13 0.50 -2.54
C THR A 136 -0.93 1.65 -1.96
N ILE A 137 -1.58 2.44 -2.81
CA ILE A 137 -2.33 3.65 -2.43
C ILE A 137 -3.70 3.54 -3.10
N GLY A 138 -4.75 3.36 -2.30
CA GLY A 138 -6.07 2.94 -2.81
C GLY A 138 -5.96 1.74 -3.74
N GLY A 139 -5.09 0.79 -3.38
CA GLY A 139 -4.78 -0.40 -4.18
C GLY A 139 -3.82 -0.19 -5.35
N LEU A 140 -3.65 1.01 -5.90
CA LEU A 140 -2.70 1.17 -7.01
C LEU A 140 -1.26 1.05 -6.50
N ARG A 141 -0.44 0.22 -7.15
CA ARG A 141 0.95 -0.05 -6.73
C ARG A 141 1.89 1.04 -7.24
N LEU A 142 2.63 1.66 -6.33
CA LEU A 142 3.85 2.44 -6.62
C LEU A 142 5.06 1.57 -6.29
N ASP A 143 5.86 1.25 -7.29
CA ASP A 143 7.03 0.37 -7.15
C ASP A 143 8.16 0.88 -8.05
N THR A 144 9.40 0.53 -7.71
CA THR A 144 10.58 0.77 -8.55
C THR A 144 11.11 -0.50 -9.19
N GLY A 145 10.60 -1.67 -8.77
CA GLY A 145 11.00 -2.98 -9.29
C GLY A 145 9.80 -3.79 -9.81
N TYR A 146 10.12 -4.88 -10.50
CA TYR A 146 9.15 -5.86 -11.00
C TYR A 146 8.07 -5.24 -11.91
N GLY A 147 8.43 -5.13 -13.20
CA GLY A 147 7.63 -4.48 -14.24
C GLY A 147 8.33 -3.36 -15.00
N GLY A 148 9.67 -3.26 -14.94
CA GLY A 148 10.43 -2.32 -15.78
C GLY A 148 11.78 -1.85 -15.24
N GLY A 149 12.08 -1.91 -13.93
CA GLY A 149 13.42 -1.58 -13.38
C GLY A 149 13.91 -0.13 -13.56
N ASP A 150 13.15 0.72 -14.24
CA ASP A 150 13.54 2.07 -14.66
C ASP A 150 13.24 3.17 -13.62
N GLY A 151 12.87 2.80 -12.39
CA GLY A 151 12.52 3.75 -11.33
C GLY A 151 11.04 3.76 -10.99
N PRO A 152 10.56 4.79 -10.28
CA PRO A 152 9.22 4.81 -9.71
C PRO A 152 8.14 4.78 -10.79
N ARG A 153 7.25 3.80 -10.72
CA ARG A 153 6.14 3.65 -11.67
C ARG A 153 4.86 3.18 -10.99
N TRP A 154 3.74 3.62 -11.55
CA TRP A 154 2.43 3.07 -11.24
C TRP A 154 2.22 1.74 -11.97
N HIS A 155 1.68 0.76 -11.26
CA HIS A 155 1.37 -0.56 -11.80
C HIS A 155 0.01 -1.04 -11.34
N THR A 156 -0.75 -1.61 -12.28
CA THR A 156 -1.92 -2.46 -12.01
C THR A 156 -1.57 -3.95 -12.04
N SER A 157 -0.40 -4.31 -12.57
CA SER A 157 0.04 -5.69 -12.67
C SER A 157 0.31 -6.33 -11.31
N PRO A 158 0.06 -7.65 -11.18
CA PRO A 158 0.37 -8.40 -9.97
C PRO A 158 1.85 -8.31 -9.56
N ARG A 159 2.10 -8.43 -8.26
CA ARG A 159 3.45 -8.41 -7.67
C ARG A 159 3.61 -9.51 -6.63
N PRO A 160 4.61 -10.39 -6.72
CA PRO A 160 4.90 -11.32 -5.64
C PRO A 160 5.22 -10.58 -4.34
N ALA A 161 4.46 -10.87 -3.28
CA ALA A 161 4.61 -10.21 -1.99
C ALA A 161 5.13 -11.15 -0.89
N LYS A 162 5.41 -12.43 -1.24
CA LYS A 162 6.03 -13.39 -0.32
C LYS A 162 7.32 -12.82 0.28
N GLY A 163 7.43 -12.90 1.61
CA GLY A 163 8.60 -12.43 2.36
C GLY A 163 8.58 -10.94 2.73
N PHE A 164 7.61 -10.16 2.24
CA PHE A 164 7.38 -8.81 2.74
C PHE A 164 6.58 -8.84 4.04
N VAL A 165 6.77 -7.83 4.88
CA VAL A 165 5.84 -7.47 5.95
C VAL A 165 5.01 -6.29 5.49
N MET A 166 3.73 -6.26 5.89
CA MET A 166 2.85 -5.13 5.62
C MET A 166 2.86 -4.17 6.79
N ARG A 167 3.02 -2.88 6.48
CA ARG A 167 2.95 -1.76 7.41
C ARG A 167 2.03 -0.68 6.84
N HIS A 168 1.49 0.18 7.70
CA HIS A 168 0.68 1.31 7.25
C HIS A 168 0.82 2.53 8.16
N PRO A 169 0.63 3.75 7.63
CA PRO A 169 0.48 4.96 8.44
C PRO A 169 -0.75 4.84 9.35
N PRO A 170 -0.66 5.20 10.64
CA PRO A 170 -1.82 5.12 11.55
C PRO A 170 -3.04 5.88 11.02
N GLY A 171 -4.21 5.23 11.04
CA GLY A 171 -5.47 5.83 10.56
C GLY A 171 -5.71 5.69 9.05
N LEU A 172 -4.72 5.18 8.30
CA LEU A 172 -4.79 4.93 6.85
C LEU A 172 -4.48 3.48 6.49
#